data_AF-A0AAD9UVE0-F1
#
_entry.id   AF-A0AAD9UVE0-F1
#
_cell.length_a   1.000
_cell.length_b   1.000
_cell.length_c   1.000
_cell.angle_alpha   90.00
_cell.angle_beta   90.00
_cell.angle_gamma   90.00
#
_symmetry.space_group_name_H-M   'P 1'
#
loop_
_entity.id
_entity.type
_entity.pdbx_description
1 polymer ?
#
loop_
_entity_poly.entity_id
_entity_poly.type
_entity_poly.pdbx_seq_one_letter_code
_entity_poly.pdbx_strand_id
1 'polypeptide(L)'
;MSCESVHRRMIPFNLDAIFVTVIFIFRAKCHLNTADHSSMEPCEDDTCFTLDGPCFIPREKGILKRLDGVKRMDLGEHGKYDLITRAMRPLLFEIPDFLSEDECDHIISLAGDHELFKSEAKGGLTATDSWKFDPKLGKPTDQKDCIRTGTSTPMETSPLRRFSDLNLPELDGDGVITSEEFQDLNTLLIDSYMYEIGRSHPRHRERFSEQTWLTQEHKDGVLQEIRLRVQALTKLPEEIIYGSEYLQVVRYDVDGHYHAHLDSETHDLLEVPCCHQTPTVGTDGTKCKLCRYITILYFLNEVDDGGETAFPMADNATLNKQILSTIRETQDLYNLSEYCHKSNLVFTPKKGTAILWYNHMMDPSGWLGESDPYSIHGGCAVKGGIKWIANNWITAPYKNRAHVPSQYVLRPDVQILED
;
A
#
# COMPACT_ATOMS: atom_id res chain seq x y z
N MET A 1 -0.57 45.18 -36.62
CA MET A 1 -0.19 45.11 -38.05
C MET A 1 1.32 44.84 -38.10
N SER A 2 1.73 43.76 -38.79
CA SER A 2 2.97 43.52 -39.58
C SER A 2 4.20 44.43 -39.32
N CYS A 3 5.47 44.03 -39.43
CA CYS A 3 6.25 42.84 -39.78
C CYS A 3 7.75 43.26 -39.67
N GLU A 4 8.66 42.33 -39.96
CA GLU A 4 10.02 42.55 -40.53
C GLU A 4 11.26 42.81 -39.63
N SER A 5 11.92 41.71 -39.23
CA SER A 5 13.13 41.12 -39.86
C SER A 5 14.36 41.97 -40.30
N VAL A 6 15.48 41.75 -39.58
CA VAL A 6 16.86 41.36 -40.03
C VAL A 6 17.83 42.38 -40.67
N HIS A 7 19.00 42.52 -40.03
CA HIS A 7 20.33 42.63 -40.69
C HIS A 7 21.43 42.07 -39.76
N ARG A 8 22.00 40.88 -40.06
CA ARG A 8 23.27 40.58 -40.78
C ARG A 8 24.54 41.18 -40.18
N ARG A 9 25.50 40.30 -39.80
CA ARG A 9 26.87 40.23 -40.36
C ARG A 9 27.65 38.99 -39.85
N MET A 10 28.08 38.14 -40.78
CA MET A 10 29.12 37.10 -40.62
C MET A 10 30.50 37.70 -40.96
N ILE A 11 31.59 37.04 -40.53
CA ILE A 11 32.91 36.83 -41.19
C ILE A 11 33.92 36.28 -40.12
N PRO A 12 34.85 35.34 -40.40
CA PRO A 12 34.75 34.05 -41.10
C PRO A 12 35.40 32.87 -40.31
N PHE A 13 35.20 31.65 -40.79
CA PHE A 13 35.86 30.41 -40.33
C PHE A 13 37.25 30.25 -40.96
N ASN A 14 38.20 29.65 -40.23
CA ASN A 14 39.44 29.10 -40.79
C ASN A 14 39.60 27.64 -40.33
N LEU A 15 39.81 26.76 -41.31
CA LEU A 15 39.99 25.31 -41.19
C LEU A 15 41.46 25.04 -41.52
N ASP A 16 42.21 24.46 -40.57
CA ASP A 16 43.28 23.47 -40.80
C ASP A 16 44.11 23.28 -39.52
N ALA A 17 43.92 22.14 -38.84
CA ALA A 17 44.99 21.30 -38.29
C ALA A 17 44.41 20.08 -37.56
N ILE A 18 44.90 18.91 -37.93
CA ILE A 18 44.38 17.56 -37.72
C ILE A 18 45.17 16.87 -36.59
N PHE A 19 44.45 16.11 -35.75
CA PHE A 19 44.86 15.02 -34.83
C PHE A 19 45.75 15.36 -33.61
N VAL A 20 45.23 15.07 -32.40
CA VAL A 20 45.78 14.08 -31.44
C VAL A 20 44.68 13.75 -30.41
N THR A 21 44.40 12.46 -30.26
CA THR A 21 43.46 11.84 -29.31
C THR A 21 44.03 11.85 -27.89
N VAL A 22 43.33 12.46 -26.91
CA VAL A 22 43.45 12.10 -25.48
C VAL A 22 42.08 12.24 -24.79
N ILE A 23 41.55 11.07 -24.43
CA ILE A 23 40.60 10.73 -23.36
C ILE A 23 40.16 11.91 -22.47
N PHE A 24 38.88 12.29 -22.53
CA PHE A 24 38.12 12.80 -21.38
C PHE A 24 36.68 12.28 -21.44
N ILE A 25 36.40 11.34 -20.54
CA ILE A 25 35.06 10.84 -20.21
C ILE A 25 34.55 11.68 -19.02
N PHE A 26 33.23 11.89 -18.98
CA PHE A 26 32.40 12.43 -17.90
C PHE A 26 32.38 13.94 -17.65
N ARG A 27 31.22 14.55 -17.95
CA ARG A 27 30.29 15.02 -16.90
C ARG A 27 28.93 15.36 -17.52
N ALA A 28 27.91 14.58 -17.16
CA ALA A 28 26.53 14.83 -17.50
C ALA A 28 26.00 16.03 -16.69
N LYS A 29 25.25 16.90 -17.36
CA LYS A 29 24.53 18.03 -16.75
C LYS A 29 23.40 17.50 -15.88
N CYS A 30 23.42 17.77 -14.58
CA CYS A 30 22.20 17.82 -13.78
C CYS A 30 21.41 19.06 -14.22
N HIS A 31 20.25 18.83 -14.84
CA HIS A 31 19.20 19.82 -14.96
C HIS A 31 17.97 19.21 -14.31
N LEU A 32 17.51 19.77 -13.21
CA LEU A 32 16.09 19.82 -12.79
C LEU A 32 15.98 20.73 -11.54
N ASN A 33 15.49 21.95 -11.79
CA ASN A 33 14.83 22.89 -10.88
C ASN A 33 15.33 23.03 -9.43
N THR A 34 16.36 23.86 -9.23
CA THR A 34 16.40 24.78 -8.09
C THR A 34 16.68 26.18 -8.62
N ALA A 35 15.83 27.13 -8.24
CA ALA A 35 16.06 28.54 -8.46
C ALA A 35 17.04 29.03 -7.38
N ASP A 36 18.34 28.79 -7.55
CA ASP A 36 19.37 29.77 -7.17
C ASP A 36 20.74 29.37 -7.75
N HIS A 37 21.43 30.35 -8.34
CA HIS A 37 22.72 30.20 -8.98
C HIS A 37 23.86 30.48 -7.99
N SER A 38 24.03 29.70 -6.91
CA SER A 38 25.20 29.93 -6.04
C SER A 38 25.68 28.80 -5.11
N SER A 39 25.75 27.54 -5.55
CA SER A 39 26.68 26.55 -4.94
C SER A 39 26.65 25.22 -5.69
N MET A 40 27.45 25.10 -6.76
CA MET A 40 27.73 23.79 -7.36
C MET A 40 28.80 23.09 -6.51
N GLU A 41 28.39 22.28 -5.54
CA GLU A 41 29.29 21.25 -5.01
C GLU A 41 29.39 20.10 -6.02
N PRO A 42 30.60 19.57 -6.27
CA PRO A 42 30.78 18.47 -7.21
C PRO A 42 30.28 17.16 -6.58
N CYS A 43 29.35 16.47 -7.27
CA CYS A 43 29.01 15.09 -6.93
C CYS A 43 30.20 14.19 -7.31
N GLU A 44 30.78 13.49 -6.32
CA GLU A 44 31.66 12.34 -6.52
C GLU A 44 30.83 11.05 -6.36
N ASP A 45 31.10 10.05 -7.20
CA ASP A 45 30.46 8.73 -7.15
C ASP A 45 28.91 8.72 -7.13
N ASP A 46 28.30 9.50 -8.03
CA ASP A 46 26.84 9.60 -8.18
C ASP A 46 26.10 10.03 -6.89
N THR A 47 26.79 10.60 -5.89
CA THR A 47 26.17 11.03 -4.62
C THR A 47 26.20 12.56 -4.54
N CYS A 48 25.03 13.19 -4.44
CA CYS A 48 24.91 14.64 -4.26
C CYS A 48 24.26 14.90 -2.89
N PHE A 49 24.83 15.79 -2.08
CA PHE A 49 24.26 16.21 -0.80
C PHE A 49 23.67 17.61 -0.97
N THR A 50 22.41 17.80 -0.57
CA THR A 50 21.78 19.12 -0.41
C THR A 50 21.50 19.37 1.06
N LEU A 51 21.61 20.63 1.50
CA LEU A 51 21.36 21.03 2.90
C LEU A 51 19.91 20.81 3.36
N ASP A 52 18.97 20.53 2.44
CA ASP A 52 17.52 20.52 2.69
C ASP A 52 16.83 19.14 2.51
N GLY A 53 17.55 18.03 2.34
CA GLY A 53 16.95 16.69 2.24
C GLY A 53 17.72 15.71 1.33
N PRO A 54 17.28 14.42 1.26
CA PRO A 54 17.95 13.39 0.47
C PRO A 54 17.82 13.66 -1.04
N CYS A 55 18.94 13.60 -1.76
CA CYS A 55 18.98 13.81 -3.20
C CYS A 55 18.54 12.55 -3.96
N PHE A 56 17.63 12.71 -4.93
CA PHE A 56 17.25 11.62 -5.83
C PHE A 56 18.31 11.42 -6.92
N ILE A 57 18.94 10.24 -6.93
CA ILE A 57 19.94 9.85 -7.93
C ILE A 57 19.29 8.86 -8.90
N PRO A 58 19.08 9.22 -10.19
CA PRO A 58 18.58 8.28 -11.18
C PRO A 58 19.61 7.15 -11.40
N ARG A 59 19.23 5.90 -11.11
CA ARG A 59 20.12 4.73 -11.25
C ARG A 59 19.57 3.76 -12.30
N GLU A 60 20.42 3.31 -13.21
CA GLU A 60 20.05 2.27 -14.19
C GLU A 60 19.93 0.87 -13.56
N LYS A 61 20.74 0.60 -12.51
CA LYS A 61 20.71 -0.64 -11.74
C LYS A 61 19.72 -0.51 -10.59
N GLY A 62 18.92 -1.55 -10.38
CA GLY A 62 17.98 -1.62 -9.28
C GLY A 62 18.63 -1.54 -7.91
N ILE A 63 17.96 -0.83 -7.03
CA ILE A 63 18.40 -0.49 -5.67
C ILE A 63 17.67 -1.24 -4.58
N LEU A 64 16.63 -2.01 -4.94
CA LEU A 64 15.87 -2.77 -3.97
C LEU A 64 16.72 -3.91 -3.43
N LYS A 65 16.55 -4.15 -2.13
CA LYS A 65 17.11 -5.30 -1.44
C LYS A 65 15.98 -6.12 -0.86
N ARG A 66 16.22 -7.42 -0.77
CA ARG A 66 15.34 -8.37 -0.10
C ARG A 66 16.17 -9.13 0.94
N LEU A 67 15.63 -9.29 2.14
CA LEU A 67 16.25 -10.10 3.18
C LEU A 67 16.06 -11.59 2.84
N ASP A 68 16.97 -12.46 3.31
CA ASP A 68 16.95 -13.89 2.99
C ASP A 68 16.80 -14.76 4.25
N GLY A 69 15.68 -14.63 4.97
CA GLY A 69 15.40 -15.48 6.15
C GLY A 69 16.40 -15.34 7.31
N VAL A 70 17.01 -14.15 7.45
CA VAL A 70 18.02 -13.85 8.48
C VAL A 70 17.39 -13.94 9.87
N LYS A 71 18.03 -14.64 10.82
CA LYS A 71 17.51 -14.84 12.19
C LYS A 71 17.86 -13.73 13.18
N ARG A 72 18.97 -13.01 12.96
CA ARG A 72 19.45 -11.94 13.84
C ARG A 72 20.21 -10.90 13.04
N MET A 73 19.96 -9.63 13.31
CA MET A 73 20.55 -8.50 12.59
C MET A 73 21.08 -7.45 13.56
N ASP A 74 22.27 -6.95 13.26
CA ASP A 74 22.87 -5.80 13.95
C ASP A 74 22.60 -4.56 13.10
N LEU A 75 21.86 -3.61 13.65
CA LEU A 75 21.50 -2.34 13.02
C LEU A 75 22.46 -1.21 13.41
N GLY A 76 23.64 -1.54 13.93
CA GLY A 76 24.65 -0.56 14.34
C GLY A 76 24.19 0.20 15.57
N GLU A 77 24.08 1.52 15.45
CA GLU A 77 23.70 2.41 16.54
C GLU A 77 22.28 2.16 17.05
N HIS A 78 21.41 1.56 16.23
CA HIS A 78 20.03 1.24 16.61
C HIS A 78 19.89 -0.10 17.37
N GLY A 79 20.99 -0.84 17.57
CA GLY A 79 21.02 -2.07 18.36
C GLY A 79 20.84 -3.36 17.54
N LYS A 80 20.57 -4.47 18.24
CA LYS A 80 20.50 -5.82 17.68
C LYS A 80 19.11 -6.39 17.83
N TYR A 81 18.54 -6.89 16.74
CA TYR A 81 17.19 -7.42 16.70
C TYR A 81 17.19 -8.86 16.20
N ASP A 82 16.31 -9.68 16.78
CA ASP A 82 16.03 -11.03 16.29
C ASP A 82 14.92 -10.95 15.24
N LEU A 83 15.23 -11.37 14.02
CA LEU A 83 14.31 -11.39 12.90
C LEU A 83 13.78 -12.81 12.75
N ILE A 84 12.62 -13.09 13.33
CA ILE A 84 12.04 -14.42 13.32
C ILE A 84 11.31 -14.61 11.99
N THR A 85 11.83 -15.45 11.10
CA THR A 85 11.12 -15.79 9.86
C THR A 85 9.90 -16.64 10.19
N ARG A 86 8.72 -16.15 9.82
CA ARG A 86 7.43 -16.79 10.15
C ARG A 86 6.75 -17.41 8.92
N ALA A 87 7.09 -16.93 7.73
CA ALA A 87 6.72 -17.54 6.45
C ALA A 87 7.76 -17.21 5.37
N MET A 88 7.85 -18.06 4.35
CA MET A 88 8.66 -17.80 3.15
C MET A 88 7.81 -17.30 1.97
N ARG A 89 6.49 -17.54 2.00
CA ARG A 89 5.49 -17.05 1.04
C ARG A 89 4.29 -16.47 1.80
N PRO A 90 4.15 -15.15 1.95
CA PRO A 90 5.13 -14.15 1.56
C PRO A 90 6.37 -14.28 2.47
N LEU A 91 7.48 -13.70 2.04
CA LEU A 91 8.62 -13.59 2.95
C LEU A 91 8.23 -12.64 4.09
N LEU A 92 8.09 -13.19 5.30
CA LEU A 92 7.52 -12.50 6.45
C LEU A 92 8.35 -12.73 7.71
N PHE A 93 8.62 -11.64 8.41
CA PHE A 93 9.37 -11.60 9.65
C PHE A 93 8.53 -11.05 10.80
N GLU A 94 8.75 -11.59 11.99
CA GLU A 94 8.36 -10.99 13.26
C GLU A 94 9.62 -10.51 13.97
N ILE A 95 9.55 -9.29 14.49
CA ILE A 95 10.67 -8.59 15.13
C ILE A 95 10.17 -8.10 16.49
N PRO A 96 10.33 -8.92 17.55
CA PRO A 96 9.99 -8.53 18.91
C PRO A 96 10.79 -7.29 19.33
N ASP A 97 10.18 -6.47 20.19
CA ASP A 97 10.83 -5.29 20.80
C ASP A 97 11.44 -4.32 19.77
N PHE A 98 10.84 -4.22 18.58
CA PHE A 98 11.31 -3.32 17.52
C PHE A 98 11.08 -1.86 17.89
N LEU A 99 9.96 -1.56 18.54
CA LEU A 99 9.69 -0.28 19.19
C LEU A 99 9.75 -0.44 20.71
N SER A 100 10.24 0.59 21.39
CA SER A 100 10.11 0.67 22.85
C SER A 100 8.67 0.96 23.26
N GLU A 101 8.33 0.70 24.53
CA GLU A 101 7.00 1.06 25.05
C GLU A 101 6.72 2.56 24.95
N ASP A 102 7.75 3.39 25.22
CA ASP A 102 7.67 4.85 25.11
C ASP A 102 7.45 5.31 23.67
N GLU A 103 8.10 4.67 22.68
CA GLU A 103 7.88 4.96 21.26
C GLU A 103 6.45 4.63 20.84
N CYS A 104 5.90 3.50 21.32
CA CYS A 104 4.50 3.15 21.06
C CYS A 104 3.54 4.18 21.65
N ASP A 105 3.73 4.57 22.92
CA ASP A 105 2.86 5.54 23.59
C ASP A 105 2.97 6.93 22.95
N HIS A 106 4.16 7.29 22.49
CA HIS A 106 4.40 8.53 21.77
C HIS A 106 3.64 8.58 20.44
N ILE A 107 3.69 7.51 19.63
CA ILE A 107 2.92 7.41 18.38
C ILE A 107 1.41 7.53 18.63
N ILE A 108 0.89 6.86 19.67
CA ILE A 108 -0.53 6.94 20.03
C ILE A 108 -0.89 8.37 20.46
N SER A 109 -0.04 9.04 21.24
CA SER A 109 -0.24 10.42 21.68
C SER A 109 -0.32 11.38 20.50
N LEU A 110 0.63 11.30 19.56
CA LEU A 110 0.64 12.14 18.35
C LEU A 110 -0.61 11.90 17.50
N ALA A 111 -1.04 10.65 17.36
CA ALA A 111 -2.27 10.34 16.63
C ALA A 111 -3.52 10.92 17.29
N GLY A 112 -3.57 10.95 18.63
CA GLY A 112 -4.65 11.59 19.39
C GLY A 112 -4.73 13.11 19.17
N ASP A 113 -3.59 13.76 18.96
CA ASP A 113 -3.52 15.22 18.70
C ASP A 113 -3.97 15.61 17.29
N HIS A 114 -3.94 14.67 16.33
CA HIS A 114 -4.25 14.92 14.91
C HIS A 114 -5.72 14.69 14.51
N GLU A 115 -6.60 14.36 15.47
CA GLU A 115 -7.97 13.84 15.26
C GLU A 115 -8.02 12.60 14.33
N LEU A 116 -8.69 11.54 14.79
CA LEU A 116 -8.89 10.35 13.96
C LEU A 116 -10.12 10.51 13.07
N PHE A 117 -10.04 9.97 11.85
CA PHE A 117 -11.17 9.90 10.92
C PHE A 117 -11.47 8.45 10.54
N LYS A 118 -12.69 8.19 10.05
CA LYS A 118 -13.08 6.83 9.66
C LYS A 118 -12.25 6.35 8.48
N SER A 119 -11.68 5.17 8.60
CA SER A 119 -10.89 4.55 7.54
C SER A 119 -11.76 4.14 6.37
N GLU A 120 -11.26 4.36 5.17
CA GLU A 120 -11.80 3.78 3.94
C GLU A 120 -10.84 2.71 3.39
N ALA A 121 -11.40 1.71 2.71
CA ALA A 121 -10.64 0.72 1.95
C ALA A 121 -10.70 1.11 0.48
N LYS A 122 -9.54 1.25 -0.19
CA LYS A 122 -9.49 1.55 -1.62
C LYS A 122 -10.04 0.35 -2.39
N GLY A 123 -11.19 0.53 -3.04
CA GLY A 123 -11.95 -0.52 -3.73
C GLY A 123 -13.10 -1.15 -2.91
N GLY A 124 -13.35 -0.67 -1.69
CA GLY A 124 -14.71 -0.74 -1.14
C GLY A 124 -15.64 0.13 -2.00
N LEU A 125 -16.93 -0.21 -2.07
CA LEU A 125 -17.92 0.52 -2.89
C LEU A 125 -17.85 2.04 -2.62
N THR A 126 -17.33 2.81 -3.58
CA THR A 126 -17.28 4.27 -3.53
C THR A 126 -18.58 4.87 -4.08
N ALA A 127 -18.83 6.16 -3.83
CA ALA A 127 -20.02 6.85 -4.36
C ALA A 127 -20.01 6.97 -5.91
N THR A 128 -18.88 6.70 -6.55
CA THR A 128 -18.67 6.85 -8.01
C THR A 128 -18.65 5.54 -8.79
N ASP A 129 -18.78 4.39 -8.12
CA ASP A 129 -18.73 3.09 -8.78
C ASP A 129 -20.06 2.77 -9.48
N SER A 130 -20.15 3.04 -10.78
CA SER A 130 -21.27 2.63 -11.62
C SER A 130 -21.05 1.24 -12.20
N TRP A 131 -21.91 0.29 -11.87
CA TRP A 131 -21.93 -1.03 -12.51
C TRP A 131 -22.40 -0.94 -13.97
N LYS A 132 -21.71 -1.63 -14.88
CA LYS A 132 -22.14 -1.77 -16.28
C LYS A 132 -22.67 -3.18 -16.53
N PHE A 133 -23.96 -3.26 -16.79
CA PHE A 133 -24.63 -4.49 -17.24
C PHE A 133 -24.26 -4.79 -18.71
N ASP A 134 -23.69 -5.97 -19.00
CA ASP A 134 -23.50 -6.47 -20.38
C ASP A 134 -24.68 -7.40 -20.76
N PRO A 135 -25.59 -6.97 -21.66
CA PRO A 135 -26.75 -7.77 -22.05
C PRO A 135 -26.43 -9.02 -22.89
N LYS A 136 -25.18 -9.20 -23.37
CA LYS A 136 -24.80 -10.36 -24.19
C LYS A 136 -24.38 -11.58 -23.39
N LEU A 137 -24.05 -11.40 -22.11
CA LEU A 137 -23.76 -12.47 -21.18
C LEU A 137 -24.93 -12.49 -20.21
N GLY A 138 -25.87 -13.43 -20.37
CA GLY A 138 -27.05 -13.60 -19.49
C GLY A 138 -26.72 -14.05 -18.07
N LYS A 139 -25.59 -13.59 -17.53
CA LYS A 139 -25.07 -13.74 -16.18
C LYS A 139 -24.35 -12.43 -15.86
N PRO A 140 -24.45 -11.88 -14.64
CA PRO A 140 -23.65 -10.73 -14.25
C PRO A 140 -22.17 -11.04 -14.49
N THR A 141 -21.63 -10.49 -15.58
CA THR A 141 -20.20 -10.43 -15.79
C THR A 141 -19.70 -9.26 -14.98
N ASP A 142 -19.40 -9.52 -13.71
CA ASP A 142 -18.04 -9.33 -13.23
C ASP A 142 -17.81 -9.87 -11.81
N GLN A 143 -17.93 -11.19 -11.66
CA GLN A 143 -17.11 -11.88 -10.65
C GLN A 143 -15.63 -12.01 -11.13
N LYS A 144 -15.34 -11.62 -12.39
CA LYS A 144 -13.99 -11.64 -12.97
C LYS A 144 -13.22 -10.34 -12.72
N ASP A 145 -13.84 -9.16 -12.73
CA ASP A 145 -13.17 -7.91 -12.33
C ASP A 145 -13.10 -7.68 -10.81
N CYS A 146 -13.90 -8.35 -9.98
CA CYS A 146 -13.70 -8.33 -8.52
C CYS A 146 -12.33 -8.92 -8.09
N ILE A 147 -11.73 -9.75 -8.95
CA ILE A 147 -10.38 -10.32 -8.75
C ILE A 147 -9.30 -9.30 -9.16
N ARG A 148 -9.63 -8.30 -9.99
CA ARG A 148 -8.66 -7.33 -10.51
C ARG A 148 -8.39 -6.17 -9.56
N THR A 149 -9.32 -5.88 -8.64
CA THR A 149 -9.22 -4.80 -7.65
C THR A 149 -8.95 -5.27 -6.23
N GLY A 150 -8.78 -6.57 -5.99
CA GLY A 150 -8.49 -7.09 -4.64
C GLY A 150 -9.65 -6.95 -3.66
N THR A 151 -10.88 -6.81 -4.16
CA THR A 151 -12.04 -6.40 -3.35
C THR A 151 -13.13 -7.44 -3.44
N SER A 152 -13.43 -8.07 -2.32
CA SER A 152 -14.64 -8.85 -2.16
C SER A 152 -15.28 -8.45 -0.86
N THR A 153 -16.44 -7.80 -0.92
CA THR A 153 -17.36 -7.81 0.21
C THR A 153 -17.61 -9.28 0.59
N PRO A 154 -17.30 -9.70 1.82
CA PRO A 154 -17.57 -11.07 2.23
C PRO A 154 -19.06 -11.29 2.23
N MET A 155 -19.51 -12.06 1.24
CA MET A 155 -20.87 -12.51 1.15
C MET A 155 -20.93 -13.74 2.06
N GLU A 156 -21.28 -13.52 3.33
CA GLU A 156 -21.58 -14.60 4.27
C GLU A 156 -22.50 -15.63 3.61
N THR A 157 -22.50 -16.86 4.12
CA THR A 157 -23.51 -17.91 3.84
C THR A 157 -24.92 -17.55 4.35
N SER A 158 -25.12 -16.31 4.81
CA SER A 158 -26.37 -15.75 5.32
C SER A 158 -26.98 -14.61 4.46
N PRO A 159 -26.90 -14.55 3.11
CA PRO A 159 -27.67 -13.54 2.36
C PRO A 159 -29.17 -13.87 2.47
N LEU A 160 -29.48 -15.17 2.53
CA LEU A 160 -30.85 -15.70 2.55
C LEU A 160 -31.63 -15.37 3.82
N ARG A 161 -30.96 -15.32 4.98
CA ARG A 161 -31.59 -14.85 6.23
C ARG A 161 -31.74 -13.33 6.31
N ARG A 162 -31.12 -12.57 5.41
CA ARG A 162 -31.23 -11.10 5.37
C ARG A 162 -32.23 -10.60 4.34
N PHE A 163 -32.57 -11.41 3.35
CA PHE A 163 -33.71 -11.13 2.46
C PHE A 163 -35.06 -11.09 3.19
N SER A 164 -35.18 -11.74 4.35
CA SER A 164 -36.37 -11.62 5.18
C SER A 164 -36.57 -10.20 5.75
N ASP A 165 -35.49 -9.45 5.99
CA ASP A 165 -35.57 -8.06 6.47
C ASP A 165 -36.10 -7.11 5.39
N LEU A 166 -35.88 -7.46 4.12
CA LEU A 166 -36.36 -6.71 2.96
C LEU A 166 -37.81 -7.00 2.60
N ASN A 167 -38.46 -7.96 3.30
CA ASN A 167 -39.83 -8.39 3.05
C ASN A 167 -40.12 -8.53 1.55
N LEU A 168 -39.29 -9.31 0.85
CA LEU A 168 -39.41 -9.54 -0.59
C LEU A 168 -40.57 -10.52 -0.85
N PRO A 169 -41.74 -10.04 -1.34
CA PRO A 169 -42.91 -10.90 -1.53
C PRO A 169 -42.73 -11.94 -2.64
N GLU A 170 -41.67 -11.83 -3.44
CA GLU A 170 -41.35 -12.71 -4.57
C GLU A 170 -40.58 -13.99 -4.15
N LEU A 171 -40.22 -14.13 -2.87
CA LEU A 171 -39.53 -15.32 -2.34
C LEU A 171 -40.51 -16.18 -1.54
N ASP A 172 -40.44 -17.50 -1.73
CA ASP A 172 -41.29 -18.45 -1.01
C ASP A 172 -40.80 -18.79 0.42
N GLY A 173 -39.62 -18.28 0.78
CA GLY A 173 -39.02 -18.40 2.12
C GLY A 173 -38.30 -19.72 2.37
N ASP A 174 -38.04 -20.54 1.34
CA ASP A 174 -37.32 -21.81 1.45
C ASP A 174 -35.80 -21.66 1.59
N GLY A 175 -35.29 -20.42 1.44
CA GLY A 175 -33.88 -20.10 1.53
C GLY A 175 -33.11 -20.45 0.25
N VAL A 176 -33.75 -20.56 -0.90
CA VAL A 176 -33.14 -20.71 -2.21
C VAL A 176 -33.78 -19.68 -3.14
N ILE A 177 -33.01 -19.12 -4.08
CA ILE A 177 -33.57 -18.27 -5.14
C ILE A 177 -33.54 -19.09 -6.42
N THR A 178 -34.70 -19.54 -6.86
CA THR A 178 -34.87 -20.26 -8.13
C THR A 178 -34.72 -19.31 -9.32
N SER A 179 -34.51 -19.87 -10.51
CA SER A 179 -34.43 -19.07 -11.74
C SER A 179 -35.75 -18.37 -12.10
N GLU A 180 -36.86 -18.81 -11.53
CA GLU A 180 -38.18 -18.19 -11.73
C GLU A 180 -38.33 -17.02 -10.74
N GLU A 181 -38.06 -17.23 -9.46
CA GLU A 181 -38.06 -16.15 -8.45
C GLU A 181 -37.08 -15.03 -8.79
N PHE A 182 -35.90 -15.37 -9.32
CA PHE A 182 -34.91 -14.37 -9.72
C PHE A 182 -35.41 -13.41 -10.82
N GLN A 183 -36.32 -13.85 -11.69
CA GLN A 183 -36.84 -12.99 -12.77
C GLN A 183 -37.75 -11.89 -12.24
N ASP A 184 -38.49 -12.19 -11.18
CA ASP A 184 -39.43 -11.24 -10.55
C ASP A 184 -38.78 -10.49 -9.38
N LEU A 185 -37.60 -10.91 -8.93
CA LEU A 185 -36.86 -10.32 -7.83
C LEU A 185 -36.49 -8.85 -8.09
N ASN A 186 -36.80 -7.98 -7.12
CA ASN A 186 -36.35 -6.59 -7.16
C ASN A 186 -34.84 -6.50 -6.85
N THR A 187 -34.04 -6.79 -7.87
CA THR A 187 -32.57 -6.77 -7.80
C THR A 187 -31.99 -5.41 -7.43
N LEU A 188 -32.67 -4.30 -7.77
CA LEU A 188 -32.25 -2.95 -7.37
C LEU A 188 -32.42 -2.68 -5.88
N LEU A 189 -33.48 -3.20 -5.26
CA LEU A 189 -33.69 -3.10 -3.82
C LEU A 189 -32.63 -3.90 -3.06
N ILE A 190 -32.32 -5.10 -3.54
CA ILE A 190 -31.26 -5.95 -2.98
C ILE A 190 -29.90 -5.25 -3.12
N ASP A 191 -29.60 -4.72 -4.30
CA ASP A 191 -28.35 -3.99 -4.56
C ASP A 191 -28.21 -2.78 -3.62
N SER A 192 -29.26 -1.96 -3.52
CA SER A 192 -29.28 -0.80 -2.63
C SER A 192 -29.12 -1.19 -1.15
N TYR A 193 -29.75 -2.28 -0.72
CA TYR A 193 -29.62 -2.78 0.66
C TYR A 193 -28.23 -3.31 0.96
N MET A 194 -27.66 -4.11 0.05
CA MET A 194 -26.30 -4.62 0.18
C MET A 194 -25.28 -3.48 0.18
N TYR A 195 -25.48 -2.46 -0.67
CA TYR A 195 -24.69 -1.23 -0.69
C TYR A 195 -24.74 -0.50 0.65
N GLU A 196 -25.93 -0.24 1.18
CA GLU A 196 -26.10 0.47 2.45
C GLU A 196 -25.55 -0.34 3.63
N ILE A 197 -25.76 -1.65 3.68
CA ILE A 197 -25.22 -2.50 4.74
C ILE A 197 -23.69 -2.54 4.69
N GLY A 198 -23.11 -2.71 3.49
CA GLY A 198 -21.67 -2.72 3.31
C GLY A 198 -21.00 -1.41 3.72
N ARG A 199 -21.76 -0.30 3.73
CA ARG A 199 -21.26 1.02 4.17
C ARG A 199 -21.63 1.39 5.59
N SER A 200 -22.75 0.93 6.14
CA SER A 200 -23.27 1.42 7.43
C SER A 200 -23.09 0.42 8.57
N HIS A 201 -23.09 -0.89 8.29
CA HIS A 201 -23.11 -1.91 9.32
C HIS A 201 -21.68 -2.23 9.82
N PRO A 202 -21.41 -2.13 11.14
CA PRO A 202 -20.07 -2.33 11.71
C PRO A 202 -19.39 -3.63 11.30
N ARG A 203 -20.16 -4.72 11.12
CA ARG A 203 -19.64 -6.07 10.79
C ARG A 203 -19.57 -6.41 9.31
N HIS A 204 -20.14 -5.60 8.42
CA HIS A 204 -20.24 -5.92 6.99
C HIS A 204 -19.44 -4.97 6.11
N ARG A 205 -18.76 -4.00 6.72
CA ARG A 205 -17.77 -3.17 6.05
C ARG A 205 -16.56 -4.00 5.73
N GLU A 206 -15.87 -3.67 4.63
CA GLU A 206 -14.59 -4.30 4.34
C GLU A 206 -13.52 -3.94 5.38
N ARG A 207 -13.58 -2.69 5.85
CA ARG A 207 -12.72 -2.12 6.87
C ARG A 207 -13.56 -1.32 7.85
N PHE A 208 -13.41 -1.60 9.13
CA PHE A 208 -14.06 -0.87 10.22
C PHE A 208 -13.02 -0.44 11.24
N SER A 209 -12.51 0.78 11.06
CA SER A 209 -11.52 1.39 11.95
C SER A 209 -11.48 2.91 11.78
N GLU A 210 -10.69 3.56 12.61
CA GLU A 210 -10.34 4.98 12.50
C GLU A 210 -8.83 5.11 12.27
N GLN A 211 -8.39 6.14 11.56
CA GLN A 211 -6.98 6.34 11.22
C GLN A 211 -6.60 7.81 11.21
N THR A 212 -5.29 8.06 11.24
CA THR A 212 -4.66 9.34 10.91
C THR A 212 -3.27 9.08 10.31
N TRP A 213 -2.63 10.13 9.81
CA TRP A 213 -1.33 10.06 9.15
C TRP A 213 -0.33 10.98 9.85
N LEU A 214 0.82 10.44 10.24
CA LEU A 214 1.91 11.17 10.87
C LEU A 214 3.08 11.32 9.91
N THR A 215 3.56 12.55 9.70
CA THR A 215 4.77 12.78 8.93
C THR A 215 5.97 12.41 9.80
N GLN A 216 6.93 11.63 9.30
CA GLN A 216 8.09 11.26 10.15
C GLN A 216 9.18 12.35 10.16
N GLU A 217 8.87 13.54 9.64
CA GLU A 217 9.72 14.75 9.66
C GLU A 217 9.41 15.65 10.86
N HIS A 218 8.61 15.16 11.81
CA HIS A 218 8.25 15.91 13.01
C HIS A 218 9.48 16.33 13.82
N LYS A 219 9.38 17.53 14.42
CA LYS A 219 10.39 18.10 15.33
C LYS A 219 10.72 17.21 16.52
N ASP A 220 9.89 16.21 16.86
CA ASP A 220 10.09 15.39 18.06
C ASP A 220 11.24 14.38 17.96
N GLY A 221 11.80 14.15 16.76
CA GLY A 221 12.97 13.29 16.56
C GLY A 221 12.72 11.79 16.73
N VAL A 222 11.69 11.36 17.46
CA VAL A 222 11.38 9.93 17.71
C VAL A 222 10.96 9.25 16.42
N LEU A 223 10.03 9.85 15.65
CA LEU A 223 9.61 9.28 14.37
C LEU A 223 10.75 9.21 13.35
N GLN A 224 11.69 10.16 13.42
CA GLN A 224 12.88 10.19 12.57
C GLN A 224 13.87 9.08 12.95
N GLU A 225 14.08 8.82 14.25
CA GLU A 225 14.89 7.68 14.71
C GLU A 225 14.31 6.33 14.28
N ILE A 226 12.97 6.19 14.35
CA ILE A 226 12.28 4.99 13.84
C ILE A 226 12.49 4.84 12.33
N ARG A 227 12.43 5.95 11.55
CA ARG A 227 12.71 5.94 10.11
C ARG A 227 14.14 5.48 9.81
N LEU A 228 15.14 5.98 10.53
CA LEU A 228 16.54 5.57 10.39
C LEU A 228 16.74 4.10 10.75
N ARG A 229 16.08 3.62 11.81
CA ARG A 229 16.06 2.19 12.17
C ARG A 229 15.47 1.31 11.06
N VAL A 230 14.40 1.76 10.41
CA VAL A 230 13.78 1.08 9.26
C VAL A 230 14.72 1.07 8.04
N GLN A 231 15.43 2.17 7.79
CA GLN A 231 16.45 2.23 6.73
C GLN A 231 17.56 1.21 6.99
N ALA A 232 18.09 1.14 8.22
CA ALA A 232 19.10 0.17 8.62
C ALA A 232 18.59 -1.28 8.48
N LEU A 233 17.35 -1.55 8.90
CA LEU A 233 16.70 -2.86 8.82
C LEU A 233 16.54 -3.34 7.38
N THR A 234 15.93 -2.51 6.53
CA THR A 234 15.60 -2.87 5.14
C THR A 234 16.81 -2.81 4.21
N LYS A 235 17.87 -2.07 4.62
CA LYS A 235 19.05 -1.74 3.82
C LYS A 235 18.72 -1.01 2.52
N LEU A 236 17.51 -0.45 2.42
CA LEU A 236 17.08 0.35 1.28
C LEU A 236 17.70 1.75 1.37
N PRO A 237 17.93 2.40 0.22
CA PRO A 237 18.56 3.70 0.21
C PRO A 237 17.56 4.80 0.61
N GLU A 238 18.08 5.97 0.97
CA GLU A 238 17.30 7.09 1.51
C GLU A 238 16.19 7.53 0.56
N GLU A 239 16.46 7.56 -0.75
CA GLU A 239 15.46 7.95 -1.75
C GLU A 239 14.20 7.08 -1.73
N ILE A 240 14.31 5.81 -1.30
CA ILE A 240 13.19 4.90 -1.15
C ILE A 240 12.50 5.11 0.21
N ILE A 241 13.28 5.23 1.28
CA ILE A 241 12.73 5.38 2.64
C ILE A 241 12.00 6.72 2.82
N TYR A 242 12.60 7.82 2.38
CA TYR A 242 11.97 9.15 2.43
C TYR A 242 10.91 9.34 1.35
N GLY A 243 11.01 8.58 0.24
CA GLY A 243 10.00 8.56 -0.81
C GLY A 243 8.79 7.70 -0.52
N SER A 244 8.65 7.17 0.69
CA SER A 244 7.57 6.29 1.10
C SER A 244 6.39 7.04 1.71
N GLU A 245 5.26 6.36 1.87
CA GLU A 245 4.04 6.94 2.45
C GLU A 245 4.27 7.36 3.91
N TYR A 246 3.47 8.31 4.40
CA TYR A 246 3.49 8.69 5.81
C TYR A 246 3.07 7.53 6.72
N LEU A 247 3.46 7.60 7.99
CA LEU A 247 3.12 6.58 8.97
C LEU A 247 1.61 6.63 9.23
N GLN A 248 0.88 5.58 8.83
CA GLN A 248 -0.54 5.49 9.12
C GLN A 248 -0.73 4.92 10.52
N VAL A 249 -1.41 5.63 11.40
CA VAL A 249 -1.80 5.12 12.73
C VAL A 249 -3.27 4.76 12.69
N VAL A 250 -3.62 3.55 13.15
CA VAL A 250 -4.97 3.00 13.05
C VAL A 250 -5.45 2.50 14.41
N ARG A 251 -6.69 2.86 14.73
CA ARG A 251 -7.43 2.47 15.94
C ARG A 251 -8.61 1.60 15.56
N TYR A 252 -8.71 0.41 16.16
CA TYR A 252 -9.86 -0.48 16.05
C TYR A 252 -10.53 -0.61 17.41
N ASP A 253 -11.80 -0.23 17.49
CA ASP A 253 -12.70 -0.56 18.61
C ASP A 253 -13.22 -2.00 18.48
N VAL A 254 -14.03 -2.44 19.46
CA VAL A 254 -14.80 -3.69 19.39
C VAL A 254 -15.59 -3.77 18.08
N ASP A 255 -15.64 -4.97 17.49
CA ASP A 255 -16.09 -5.29 16.12
C ASP A 255 -15.22 -4.69 15.00
N GLY A 256 -14.22 -3.86 15.31
CA GLY A 256 -13.27 -3.31 14.35
C GLY A 256 -12.41 -4.40 13.69
N HIS A 257 -12.31 -4.33 12.37
CA HIS A 257 -11.61 -5.33 11.55
C HIS A 257 -11.16 -4.76 10.21
N TYR A 258 -10.35 -5.53 9.48
CA TYR A 258 -10.08 -5.30 8.07
C TYR A 258 -9.95 -6.67 7.39
N HIS A 259 -10.87 -6.99 6.49
CA HIS A 259 -10.88 -8.24 5.76
C HIS A 259 -9.64 -8.43 4.87
N ALA A 260 -9.43 -9.67 4.42
CA ALA A 260 -8.16 -10.04 3.81
C ALA A 260 -7.96 -9.34 2.46
N HIS A 261 -6.86 -8.59 2.33
CA HIS A 261 -6.55 -7.76 1.17
C HIS A 261 -5.05 -7.81 0.85
N LEU A 262 -4.67 -7.18 -0.27
CA LEU A 262 -3.28 -6.91 -0.64
C LEU A 262 -3.01 -5.43 -0.43
N ASP A 263 -1.82 -5.08 0.04
CA ASP A 263 -1.45 -3.67 0.26
C ASP A 263 -1.15 -2.93 -1.06
N SER A 264 -0.79 -3.66 -2.11
CA SER A 264 -0.52 -3.11 -3.44
C SER A 264 -1.55 -3.53 -4.45
N GLU A 265 -1.79 -2.68 -5.44
CA GLU A 265 -2.65 -2.97 -6.59
C GLU A 265 -1.86 -3.73 -7.67
N THR A 266 -2.56 -4.45 -8.55
CA THR A 266 -1.93 -5.50 -9.37
C THR A 266 -0.86 -4.99 -10.35
N HIS A 267 0.09 -5.88 -10.66
CA HIS A 267 1.14 -5.63 -11.64
C HIS A 267 0.60 -5.51 -13.08
N ASP A 268 -0.59 -6.08 -13.36
CA ASP A 268 -1.17 -6.20 -14.71
C ASP A 268 -1.46 -4.84 -15.38
N LEU A 269 -1.54 -3.77 -14.59
CA LEU A 269 -1.75 -2.40 -15.06
C LEU A 269 -0.41 -1.65 -15.15
N LEU A 270 0.51 -2.08 -16.02
CA LEU A 270 1.83 -1.46 -16.20
C LEU A 270 1.79 0.00 -16.66
N GLU A 271 0.74 0.37 -17.41
CA GLU A 271 0.53 1.74 -17.89
C GLU A 271 0.09 2.69 -16.77
N VAL A 272 -0.53 2.15 -15.72
CA VAL A 272 -1.02 2.94 -14.60
C VAL A 272 0.15 3.28 -13.66
N PRO A 273 0.45 4.57 -13.45
CA PRO A 273 1.55 5.00 -12.61
C PRO A 273 1.36 4.63 -11.15
N CYS A 274 2.46 4.52 -10.41
CA CYS A 274 2.43 4.45 -8.96
C CYS A 274 1.98 5.80 -8.37
N CYS A 275 1.07 5.77 -7.39
CA CYS A 275 0.52 6.99 -6.78
C CYS A 275 1.62 7.87 -6.17
N HIS A 276 2.61 7.26 -5.51
CA HIS A 276 3.74 7.99 -4.93
C HIS A 276 4.60 8.71 -6.00
N GLN A 277 4.50 8.39 -7.29
CA GLN A 277 5.20 9.05 -8.39
C GLN A 277 4.29 9.96 -9.22
N THR A 278 3.09 10.27 -8.72
CA THR A 278 2.07 11.05 -9.44
C THR A 278 1.67 12.25 -8.59
N PRO A 279 2.29 13.43 -8.80
CA PRO A 279 2.05 14.62 -7.96
C PRO A 279 0.64 15.23 -8.06
N THR A 280 -0.17 14.82 -9.04
CA THR A 280 -1.48 15.41 -9.37
C THR A 280 -2.68 14.52 -9.04
N VAL A 281 -2.48 13.42 -8.31
CA VAL A 281 -3.56 12.51 -7.90
C VAL A 281 -4.70 13.32 -7.25
N GLY A 282 -5.91 13.18 -7.79
CA GLY A 282 -7.12 13.87 -7.32
C GLY A 282 -7.49 15.16 -8.06
N THR A 283 -6.56 15.79 -8.80
CA THR A 283 -6.85 17.09 -9.46
C THR A 283 -7.28 17.00 -10.92
N ASP A 284 -6.88 15.93 -11.63
CA ASP A 284 -7.09 15.77 -13.07
C ASP A 284 -7.77 14.44 -13.44
N GLY A 285 -8.19 13.65 -12.45
CA GLY A 285 -8.74 12.31 -12.66
C GLY A 285 -7.71 11.26 -13.09
N THR A 286 -6.40 11.55 -12.99
CA THR A 286 -5.34 10.59 -13.31
C THR A 286 -5.42 9.40 -12.38
N LYS A 287 -5.67 8.22 -12.96
CA LYS A 287 -5.64 6.95 -12.24
C LYS A 287 -4.21 6.61 -11.85
N CYS A 288 -4.02 6.21 -10.61
CA CYS A 288 -2.76 5.70 -10.10
C CYS A 288 -3.00 4.43 -9.29
N LYS A 289 -1.95 3.63 -9.14
CA LYS A 289 -1.97 2.38 -8.38
C LYS A 289 -1.03 2.42 -7.18
N LEU A 290 -1.38 1.72 -6.10
CA LEU A 290 -0.52 1.57 -4.93
C LEU A 290 0.65 0.62 -5.24
N CYS A 291 1.88 1.07 -4.97
CA CYS A 291 3.13 0.35 -5.29
C CYS A 291 4.00 0.22 -4.04
N ARG A 292 3.54 -0.57 -3.08
CA ARG A 292 4.19 -0.75 -1.78
C ARG A 292 5.05 -1.99 -1.85
N TYR A 293 6.36 -1.85 -1.78
CA TYR A 293 7.31 -2.96 -1.84
C TYR A 293 7.33 -3.77 -0.53
N ILE A 294 7.39 -3.07 0.60
CA ILE A 294 7.42 -3.65 1.96
C ILE A 294 6.30 -3.02 2.77
N THR A 295 5.64 -3.82 3.60
CA THR A 295 4.84 -3.31 4.72
C THR A 295 5.51 -3.67 6.02
N ILE A 296 5.60 -2.68 6.92
CA ILE A 296 5.99 -2.88 8.31
C ILE A 296 4.81 -2.46 9.17
N LEU A 297 4.25 -3.43 9.91
CA LEU A 297 3.17 -3.21 10.86
C LEU A 297 3.74 -3.21 12.26
N TYR A 298 3.49 -2.15 13.03
CA TYR A 298 3.83 -2.05 14.44
C TYR A 298 2.59 -2.29 15.30
N PHE A 299 2.70 -3.15 16.31
CA PHE A 299 1.68 -3.29 17.35
C PHE A 299 1.97 -2.27 18.46
N LEU A 300 1.10 -1.28 18.63
CA LEU A 300 1.32 -0.17 19.58
C LEU A 300 0.77 -0.48 20.98
N ASN A 301 -0.09 -1.49 21.10
CA ASN A 301 -0.56 -2.01 22.38
C ASN A 301 -0.89 -3.51 22.30
N GLU A 302 -1.11 -4.10 23.47
CA GLU A 302 -1.75 -5.42 23.59
C GLU A 302 -3.27 -5.28 23.58
N VAL A 303 -3.96 -6.30 23.09
CA VAL A 303 -5.43 -6.34 22.93
C VAL A 303 -5.99 -7.44 23.83
N ASP A 304 -7.09 -7.15 24.52
CA ASP A 304 -7.68 -8.07 25.51
C ASP A 304 -8.20 -9.37 24.85
N ASP A 305 -8.93 -9.26 23.74
CA ASP A 305 -9.43 -10.40 22.96
C ASP A 305 -9.61 -10.05 21.47
N GLY A 306 -9.19 -10.96 20.59
CA GLY A 306 -9.18 -10.79 19.15
C GLY A 306 -8.12 -9.81 18.63
N GLY A 307 -8.40 -9.16 17.50
CA GLY A 307 -7.51 -8.13 16.95
C GLY A 307 -6.20 -8.66 16.35
N GLU A 308 -6.09 -9.96 16.06
CA GLU A 308 -4.89 -10.52 15.42
C GLU A 308 -4.68 -10.00 14.00
N THR A 309 -3.46 -10.15 13.49
CA THR A 309 -3.16 -9.99 12.07
C THR A 309 -3.00 -11.37 11.43
N ALA A 310 -3.84 -11.69 10.46
CA ALA A 310 -3.90 -13.02 9.85
C ALA A 310 -3.44 -12.98 8.39
N PHE A 311 -2.71 -14.03 7.99
CA PHE A 311 -2.28 -14.30 6.62
C PHE A 311 -2.91 -15.63 6.17
N PRO A 312 -4.09 -15.58 5.51
CA PRO A 312 -4.84 -16.79 5.18
C PRO A 312 -4.05 -17.80 4.35
N MET A 313 -3.21 -17.30 3.45
CA MET A 313 -2.53 -18.12 2.44
C MET A 313 -1.04 -18.34 2.74
N ALA A 314 -0.53 -17.93 3.90
CA ALA A 314 0.91 -18.06 4.22
C ALA A 314 1.43 -19.50 4.01
N ASP A 315 2.56 -19.63 3.32
CA ASP A 315 3.25 -20.87 2.93
C ASP A 315 2.39 -21.94 2.25
N ASN A 316 1.19 -21.58 1.78
CA ASN A 316 0.28 -22.54 1.16
C ASN A 316 0.95 -23.16 -0.09
N ALA A 317 0.84 -24.50 -0.23
CA ALA A 317 1.54 -25.24 -1.28
C ALA A 317 1.11 -24.78 -2.69
N THR A 318 -0.19 -24.50 -2.88
CA THR A 318 -0.75 -24.17 -4.20
C THR A 318 -1.83 -23.10 -4.07
N LEU A 319 -1.53 -21.87 -4.46
CA LEU A 319 -2.52 -20.82 -4.65
C LEU A 319 -3.13 -20.95 -6.06
N ASN A 320 -4.13 -21.81 -6.22
CA ASN A 320 -4.92 -21.87 -7.46
C ASN A 320 -6.20 -21.04 -7.29
N LYS A 321 -6.54 -20.20 -8.27
CA LYS A 321 -7.80 -19.45 -8.34
C LYS A 321 -9.03 -20.34 -8.15
N GLN A 322 -8.97 -21.60 -8.60
CA GLN A 322 -10.03 -22.59 -8.42
C GLN A 322 -10.20 -23.02 -6.95
N ILE A 323 -9.10 -23.11 -6.18
CA ILE A 323 -9.16 -23.40 -4.75
C ILE A 323 -9.70 -22.18 -3.99
N LEU A 324 -9.30 -20.97 -4.37
CA LEU A 324 -9.84 -19.72 -3.81
C LEU A 324 -11.36 -19.60 -4.02
N SER A 325 -11.88 -20.03 -5.18
CA SER A 325 -13.32 -20.05 -5.43
C SER A 325 -14.07 -21.14 -4.66
N THR A 326 -13.50 -22.35 -4.53
CA THR A 326 -14.15 -23.46 -3.79
C THR A 326 -14.13 -23.25 -2.27
N ILE A 327 -13.11 -22.60 -1.73
CA ILE A 327 -13.06 -22.22 -0.31
C ILE A 327 -14.24 -21.31 0.04
N ARG A 328 -14.56 -20.33 -0.82
CA ARG A 328 -15.71 -19.42 -0.63
C ARG A 328 -17.07 -20.11 -0.53
N GLU A 329 -17.22 -21.31 -1.09
CA GLU A 329 -18.48 -22.07 -1.03
C GLU A 329 -18.73 -22.71 0.36
N THR A 330 -17.72 -22.79 1.23
CA THR A 330 -17.84 -23.44 2.55
C THR A 330 -17.32 -22.62 3.74
N GLN A 331 -16.25 -21.84 3.56
CA GLN A 331 -15.64 -20.96 4.58
C GLN A 331 -14.95 -19.79 3.88
N ASP A 332 -15.46 -18.56 4.01
CA ASP A 332 -14.83 -17.40 3.37
C ASP A 332 -13.59 -16.94 4.14
N LEU A 333 -12.41 -17.43 3.75
CA LEU A 333 -11.13 -17.06 4.37
C LEU A 333 -10.77 -15.57 4.20
N TYR A 334 -11.49 -14.81 3.37
CA TYR A 334 -11.34 -13.36 3.28
C TYR A 334 -12.08 -12.66 4.44
N ASN A 335 -13.16 -13.25 4.95
CA ASN A 335 -13.89 -12.77 6.11
C ASN A 335 -13.15 -13.09 7.41
N LEU A 336 -12.19 -12.24 7.76
CA LEU A 336 -11.41 -12.37 8.99
C LEU A 336 -12.19 -12.04 10.28
N SER A 337 -13.43 -11.55 10.19
CA SER A 337 -14.27 -11.39 11.38
C SER A 337 -14.80 -12.76 11.87
N GLU A 338 -15.00 -13.70 10.95
CA GLU A 338 -15.54 -15.03 11.25
C GLU A 338 -14.48 -16.14 11.17
N TYR A 339 -13.62 -16.10 10.16
CA TYR A 339 -12.71 -17.19 9.81
C TYR A 339 -11.22 -16.88 10.10
N CYS A 340 -10.92 -15.86 10.91
CA CYS A 340 -9.55 -15.47 11.27
C CYS A 340 -8.62 -16.66 11.57
N HIS A 341 -9.02 -17.52 12.52
CA HIS A 341 -8.20 -18.64 13.00
C HIS A 341 -8.19 -19.86 12.07
N LYS A 342 -8.82 -19.78 10.89
CA LYS A 342 -8.63 -20.74 9.79
C LYS A 342 -7.45 -20.37 8.91
N SER A 343 -6.88 -19.18 9.09
CA SER A 343 -5.69 -18.73 8.38
C SER A 343 -4.46 -19.58 8.70
N ASN A 344 -3.58 -19.74 7.72
CA ASN A 344 -2.34 -20.50 7.90
C ASN A 344 -1.38 -19.88 8.93
N LEU A 345 -1.38 -18.56 9.04
CA LEU A 345 -0.54 -17.82 9.98
C LEU A 345 -1.34 -16.68 10.62
N VAL A 346 -1.20 -16.53 11.94
CA VAL A 346 -1.89 -15.52 12.75
C VAL A 346 -0.91 -14.94 13.77
N PHE A 347 -0.91 -13.61 13.90
CA PHE A 347 -0.10 -12.85 14.84
C PHE A 347 -0.97 -12.20 15.91
N THR A 348 -0.77 -12.60 17.16
CA THR A 348 -1.33 -11.91 18.32
C THR A 348 -0.61 -10.57 18.53
N PRO A 349 -1.33 -9.45 18.69
CA PRO A 349 -0.71 -8.16 18.97
C PRO A 349 0.08 -8.18 20.27
N LYS A 350 1.34 -7.76 20.21
CA LYS A 350 2.21 -7.57 21.36
C LYS A 350 2.86 -6.20 21.26
N LYS A 351 2.69 -5.35 22.27
CA LYS A 351 3.22 -3.98 22.26
C LYS A 351 4.71 -3.99 21.90
N GLY A 352 5.11 -3.08 21.02
CA GLY A 352 6.50 -2.93 20.57
C GLY A 352 6.95 -3.90 19.48
N THR A 353 6.19 -4.97 19.23
CA THR A 353 6.53 -5.94 18.16
C THR A 353 6.21 -5.36 16.79
N ALA A 354 7.12 -5.53 15.85
CA ALA A 354 6.89 -5.27 14.43
C ALA A 354 6.75 -6.59 13.65
N ILE A 355 5.91 -6.60 12.62
CA ILE A 355 5.98 -7.61 11.57
C ILE A 355 6.28 -6.94 10.24
N LEU A 356 7.13 -7.57 9.42
CA LEU A 356 7.59 -7.04 8.14
C LEU A 356 7.35 -8.11 7.07
N TRP A 357 6.73 -7.74 5.96
CA TRP A 357 6.62 -8.61 4.80
C TRP A 357 6.80 -7.86 3.49
N TYR A 358 7.12 -8.62 2.44
CA TYR A 358 7.27 -8.10 1.08
C TYR A 358 5.99 -8.34 0.29
N ASN A 359 5.39 -7.28 -0.25
CA ASN A 359 4.19 -7.36 -1.10
C ASN A 359 4.50 -7.65 -2.57
N HIS A 360 5.77 -7.48 -2.97
CA HIS A 360 6.23 -7.70 -4.34
C HIS A 360 7.53 -8.49 -4.37
N MET A 361 7.76 -9.20 -5.47
CA MET A 361 9.06 -9.71 -5.86
C MET A 361 9.93 -8.58 -6.41
N MET A 362 11.25 -8.81 -6.50
CA MET A 362 12.14 -7.95 -7.28
C MET A 362 12.18 -8.45 -8.72
N ASP A 363 12.14 -7.53 -9.68
CA ASP A 363 12.41 -7.88 -11.07
C ASP A 363 13.91 -8.22 -11.27
N PRO A 364 14.30 -8.86 -12.39
CA PRO A 364 15.71 -9.20 -12.64
C PRO A 364 16.67 -8.00 -12.70
N SER A 365 16.15 -6.78 -12.83
CA SER A 365 16.94 -5.55 -12.80
C SER A 365 17.12 -4.96 -11.41
N GLY A 366 16.46 -5.51 -10.39
CA GLY A 366 16.51 -5.07 -8.99
C GLY A 366 15.50 -3.96 -8.65
N TRP A 367 14.47 -3.77 -9.48
CA TRP A 367 13.36 -2.85 -9.24
C TRP A 367 12.09 -3.60 -8.82
N LEU A 368 10.99 -2.88 -8.60
CA LEU A 368 9.73 -3.48 -8.21
C LEU A 368 9.25 -4.48 -9.28
N GLY A 369 8.92 -5.70 -8.87
CA GLY A 369 8.43 -6.77 -9.75
C GLY A 369 6.94 -7.08 -9.55
N GLU A 370 6.57 -8.33 -9.83
CA GLU A 370 5.21 -8.83 -9.65
C GLU A 370 4.79 -8.77 -8.17
N SER A 371 3.50 -8.53 -7.92
CA SER A 371 2.92 -8.61 -6.57
C SER A 371 2.93 -10.07 -6.10
N ASP A 372 3.26 -10.30 -4.83
CA ASP A 372 3.23 -11.61 -4.19
C ASP A 372 1.80 -11.89 -3.68
N PRO A 373 1.02 -12.78 -4.33
CA PRO A 373 -0.36 -13.02 -3.94
C PRO A 373 -0.49 -13.73 -2.58
N TYR A 374 0.61 -14.28 -2.05
CA TYR A 374 0.61 -14.87 -0.71
C TYR A 374 0.62 -13.79 0.38
N SER A 375 0.95 -12.54 0.06
CA SER A 375 0.89 -11.39 0.98
C SER A 375 -0.52 -10.95 1.38
N ILE A 376 -1.54 -11.70 0.97
CA ILE A 376 -2.91 -11.48 1.41
C ILE A 376 -3.00 -11.59 2.93
N HIS A 377 -3.52 -10.55 3.55
CA HIS A 377 -3.58 -10.43 5.00
C HIS A 377 -4.71 -9.50 5.43
N GLY A 378 -5.01 -9.50 6.73
CA GLY A 378 -5.90 -8.48 7.28
C GLY A 378 -5.97 -8.53 8.81
N GLY A 379 -6.80 -7.67 9.37
CA GLY A 379 -7.05 -7.55 10.80
C GLY A 379 -8.30 -8.32 11.21
N CYS A 380 -8.13 -9.29 12.11
CA CYS A 380 -9.25 -10.00 12.72
C CYS A 380 -10.07 -9.06 13.61
N ALA A 381 -11.35 -9.40 13.80
CA ALA A 381 -12.24 -8.59 14.62
C ALA A 381 -11.74 -8.47 16.06
N VAL A 382 -11.71 -7.24 16.58
CA VAL A 382 -11.49 -6.99 18.01
C VAL A 382 -12.75 -7.39 18.77
N LYS A 383 -12.58 -8.26 19.77
CA LYS A 383 -13.68 -8.75 20.60
C LYS A 383 -13.71 -8.08 21.97
N GLY A 384 -12.55 -7.65 22.47
CA GLY A 384 -12.39 -6.93 23.73
C GLY A 384 -11.21 -5.97 23.68
N GLY A 385 -11.39 -4.80 24.31
CA GLY A 385 -10.37 -3.75 24.35
C GLY A 385 -10.33 -2.90 23.07
N ILE A 386 -9.19 -2.25 22.84
CA ILE A 386 -8.92 -1.39 21.68
C ILE A 386 -7.59 -1.85 21.08
N LYS A 387 -7.50 -1.93 19.75
CA LYS A 387 -6.25 -2.22 19.05
C LYS A 387 -5.70 -0.96 18.40
N TRP A 388 -4.44 -0.66 18.69
CA TRP A 388 -3.65 0.36 18.02
C TRP A 388 -2.52 -0.27 17.23
N ILE A 389 -2.41 0.13 15.97
CA ILE A 389 -1.31 -0.25 15.09
C ILE A 389 -0.77 0.97 14.35
N ALA A 390 0.44 0.85 13.83
CA ALA A 390 0.92 1.75 12.79
C ALA A 390 1.45 0.97 11.58
N ASN A 391 1.04 1.38 10.38
CA ASN A 391 1.52 0.84 9.10
C ASN A 391 2.56 1.79 8.50
N ASN A 392 3.74 1.26 8.20
CA ASN A 392 4.77 1.94 7.45
C ASN A 392 4.98 1.21 6.11
N TRP A 393 4.50 1.85 5.05
CA TRP A 393 4.52 1.30 3.70
C TRP A 393 5.70 1.86 2.91
N ILE A 394 6.66 1.00 2.61
CA ILE A 394 7.82 1.37 1.82
C ILE A 394 7.49 1.24 0.34
N THR A 395 7.37 2.36 -0.36
CA THR A 395 7.01 2.37 -1.78
C THR A 395 8.24 2.22 -2.67
N ALA A 396 8.08 1.65 -3.86
CA ALA A 396 9.18 1.56 -4.81
C ALA A 396 8.69 1.68 -6.26
N PRO A 397 9.51 2.25 -7.15
CA PRO A 397 9.13 2.40 -8.54
C PRO A 397 9.40 1.12 -9.34
N TYR A 398 8.62 0.95 -10.41
CA TYR A 398 8.99 0.04 -11.50
C TYR A 398 10.16 0.60 -12.30
N LYS A 399 10.92 -0.28 -12.95
CA LYS A 399 12.11 0.09 -13.75
C LYS A 399 11.85 1.23 -14.74
N ASN A 400 10.74 1.20 -15.48
CA ASN A 400 10.40 2.21 -16.49
C ASN A 400 10.13 3.61 -15.89
N ARG A 401 9.86 3.69 -14.57
CA ARG A 401 9.56 4.91 -13.83
C ARG A 401 10.63 5.22 -12.79
N ALA A 402 11.73 4.47 -12.74
CA ALA A 402 12.80 4.63 -11.75
C ALA A 402 13.55 5.97 -11.83
N HIS A 403 13.31 6.79 -12.86
CA HIS A 403 13.83 8.15 -13.00
C HIS A 403 12.89 9.23 -12.45
N VAL A 404 11.66 8.84 -12.06
CA VAL A 404 10.65 9.77 -11.51
C VAL A 404 10.76 9.73 -9.99
N PRO A 405 11.08 10.84 -9.32
CA PRO A 405 11.14 10.89 -7.86
C PRO A 405 9.75 10.69 -7.24
N SER A 406 9.74 10.23 -5.99
CA SER A 406 8.50 10.17 -5.22
C SER A 406 8.05 11.58 -4.82
N GLN A 407 6.75 11.84 -4.85
CA GLN A 407 6.16 13.09 -4.40
C GLN A 407 6.41 13.35 -2.90
N TYR A 408 6.60 12.29 -2.11
CA TYR A 408 6.93 12.38 -0.69
C TYR A 408 8.36 12.90 -0.43
N VAL A 409 9.28 12.74 -1.39
CA VAL A 409 10.62 13.37 -1.31
C VAL A 409 10.55 14.86 -1.68
N LEU A 410 9.65 15.22 -2.59
CA LEU A 410 9.62 16.55 -3.20
C LEU A 410 8.82 17.60 -2.41
N ARG A 411 8.09 17.20 -1.35
CA ARG A 411 7.17 18.09 -0.62
C ARG A 411 6.99 17.65 0.85
N PRO A 412 7.63 18.32 1.83
CA PRO A 412 7.25 18.18 3.25
C PRO A 412 5.84 18.70 3.58
N ASP A 413 5.25 19.57 2.75
CA ASP A 413 4.13 20.43 3.18
C ASP A 413 2.85 20.31 2.34
N VAL A 414 2.29 19.10 2.17
CA VAL A 414 0.91 18.96 1.64
C VAL A 414 0.09 18.09 2.58
N GLN A 415 -0.78 18.76 3.33
CA GLN A 415 -1.95 18.12 3.96
C GLN A 415 -2.75 17.41 2.86
N ILE A 416 -2.82 16.09 2.94
CA ILE A 416 -3.84 15.34 2.21
C ILE A 416 -5.15 15.65 2.93
N LEU A 417 -5.82 16.72 2.52
CA LEU A 417 -7.25 16.88 2.77
C LEU A 417 -7.92 15.99 1.71
N GLU A 418 -8.29 14.78 2.12
CA GLU A 418 -9.29 13.99 1.39
C GLU A 418 -10.65 14.63 1.70
N ASP A 419 -11.33 15.11 0.65
CA ASP A 419 -12.75 15.53 0.71
C ASP A 419 -13.67 14.31 0.81
#